data_AF-A0A966FP29-F1
#
_entry.id   AF-A0A966FP29-F1
#
_cell.length_a   1.000
_cell.length_b   1.000
_cell.length_c   1.000
_cell.angle_alpha   90.00
_cell.angle_beta   90.00
_cell.angle_gamma   90.00
#
_symmetry.space_group_name_H-M   'P 1'
#
loop_
_entity.id
_entity.type
_entity.pdbx_description
1 polymer ?
#
loop_
_entity_poly.entity_id
_entity_poly.type
_entity_poly.pdbx_seq_one_letter_code
_entity_poly.pdbx_strand_id
1 'polypeptide(L)' 'GITELKAKGAYTGEDKTVLMVAIPHTETSKIKKLAVEIDPESFIIIGDASEIIGQGFKSPKERI' A
#
# COMPACT_ATOMS: atom_id res chain seq x y z
N GLY A 1 -6.19 -5.28 -0.34
CA GLY A 1 -7.04 -4.23 0.27
C GLY A 1 -6.39 -2.87 0.09
N ILE A 2 -7.17 -1.79 0.07
CA ILE A 2 -6.68 -0.41 -0.07
C ILE A 2 -7.28 0.48 1.02
N THR A 3 -6.49 1.43 1.53
CA THR A 3 -6.93 2.42 2.52
C THR A 3 -6.31 3.77 2.19
N GLU A 4 -7.14 4.80 2.19
CA GLU A 4 -6.68 6.19 2.04
C GLU A 4 -6.25 6.74 3.39
N LEU A 5 -5.04 7.28 3.44
CA LEU A 5 -4.47 7.94 4.61
C LEU A 5 -4.32 9.43 4.32
N LYS A 6 -4.85 10.26 5.21
CA LYS A 6 -4.58 11.70 5.19
C LYS A 6 -3.18 11.94 5.77
N ALA A 7 -2.33 12.59 5.00
CA ALA A 7 -0.97 12.94 5.37
C ALA A 7 -0.75 14.44 5.23
N LYS A 8 0.32 14.93 5.86
CA LYS A 8 0.75 16.33 5.75
C LYS A 8 2.25 16.36 5.53
N GLY A 9 2.70 17.13 4.54
CA GLY A 9 4.13 17.34 4.30
C GLY A 9 4.77 18.01 5.51
N ALA A 10 5.75 17.35 6.14
CA ALA A 10 6.38 17.86 7.36
C ALA A 10 7.12 19.20 7.12
N TYR A 11 7.70 19.37 5.92
CA TYR A 11 8.41 20.59 5.54
C TYR A 11 7.49 21.62 4.88
N THR A 12 6.68 21.22 3.88
CA THR A 12 5.83 22.14 3.11
C THR A 12 4.53 22.51 3.81
N GLY A 13 4.06 21.68 4.75
CA GLY A 13 2.76 21.86 5.41
C GLY A 13 1.55 21.55 4.52
N GLU A 14 1.75 21.06 3.29
CA GLU A 14 0.68 20.74 2.36
C GLU A 14 -0.01 19.43 2.74
N ASP A 15 -1.33 19.39 2.58
CA ASP A 15 -2.10 18.16 2.71
C ASP A 15 -1.80 17.23 1.54
N LYS A 16 -1.60 15.95 1.85
CA LYS A 16 -1.33 14.88 0.88
C LYS A 16 -2.24 13.69 1.18
N THR A 17 -2.63 12.96 0.14
CA THR A 17 -3.31 11.67 0.28
C THR A 17 -2.32 10.56 -0.01
N VAL A 18 -2.20 9.60 0.89
CA VAL A 18 -1.36 8.40 0.71
C VAL A 18 -2.26 7.19 0.58
N LEU A 19 -2.01 6.36 -0.44
CA LEU A 19 -2.69 5.08 -0.60
C LEU A 19 -1.89 3.98 0.05
N MET A 20 -2.42 3.39 1.13
CA MET A 20 -1.84 2.19 1.74
C MET A 20 -2.48 0.95 1.12
N VAL A 21 -1.65 0.14 0.48
CA VAL A 21 -2.11 -1.01 -0.32
C VAL A 21 -1.47 -2.28 0.21
N ALA A 22 -2.31 -3.23 0.64
CA ALA A 22 -1.90 -4.58 0.99
C ALA A 22 -2.20 -5.52 -0.19
N ILE A 23 -1.15 -6.07 -0.78
CA ILE A 23 -1.18 -6.94 -1.97
C ILE A 23 -0.20 -8.11 -1.82
N PRO A 24 -0.38 -9.21 -2.56
CA PRO A 24 0.65 -10.23 -2.72
C PRO A 24 1.92 -9.64 -3.36
N HIS A 25 3.09 -10.16 -2.97
CA HIS A 25 4.37 -9.69 -3.51
C HIS A 25 4.44 -9.80 -5.05
N THR A 26 3.79 -10.82 -5.63
CA THR A 26 3.70 -11.04 -7.08
C THR A 26 2.98 -9.92 -7.85
N GLU A 27 2.12 -9.14 -7.20
CA GLU A 27 1.39 -8.03 -7.84
C GLU A 27 2.15 -6.70 -7.78
N THR A 28 3.23 -6.62 -7.01
CA THR A 28 3.99 -5.38 -6.78
C THR A 28 4.47 -4.74 -8.09
N SER A 29 4.97 -5.54 -9.04
CA SER A 29 5.46 -5.03 -10.34
C SER A 29 4.34 -4.41 -11.18
N LYS A 30 3.12 -4.93 -11.09
CA LYS A 30 1.97 -4.39 -11.81
C LYS A 30 1.55 -3.03 -11.23
N ILE A 31 1.49 -2.93 -9.90
CA ILE A 31 1.14 -1.68 -9.21
C ILE A 31 2.18 -0.59 -9.45
N LYS A 32 3.47 -0.92 -9.43
CA LYS A 32 4.54 0.03 -9.77
C LYS A 32 4.35 0.65 -11.14
N LYS A 33 4.11 -0.18 -12.16
CA LYS A 33 3.90 0.30 -13.53
C LYS A 33 2.68 1.21 -13.60
N LEU A 34 1.56 0.76 -13.02
CA LEU A 34 0.31 1.51 -13.05
C LEU A 34 0.43 2.88 -12.37
N ALA A 35 1.11 2.94 -11.21
CA ALA A 35 1.30 4.20 -10.49
C ALA A 35 2.13 5.20 -11.30
N VAL A 36 3.24 4.76 -11.91
CA VAL A 36 4.09 5.63 -12.74
C VAL A 36 3.39 6.04 -14.04
N GLU A 37 2.57 5.17 -14.62
CA GLU A 37 1.76 5.50 -15.81
C GLU A 37 0.69 6.56 -15.51
N ILE A 38 0.09 6.54 -14.31
CA ILE A 38 -0.94 7.49 -13.89
C ILE A 38 -0.31 8.81 -13.40
N ASP A 39 0.72 8.72 -12.57
CA ASP A 39 1.44 9.85 -11.98
C ASP A 39 2.95 9.60 -12.09
N PRO A 40 3.61 10.16 -13.13
CA PRO A 40 5.05 10.00 -13.34
C PRO A 40 5.93 10.54 -12.19
N GLU A 41 5.41 11.47 -11.39
CA GLU A 41 6.12 12.07 -10.25
C GLU A 41 5.80 11.33 -8.92
N SER A 42 5.00 10.27 -8.97
CA SER A 42 4.68 9.46 -7.80
C SER A 42 5.91 8.69 -7.30
N PHE A 43 5.91 8.40 -6.00
CA PHE A 43 6.89 7.52 -5.37
C PHE A 43 6.17 6.44 -4.58
N ILE A 44 6.79 5.26 -4.51
CA ILE A 44 6.22 4.07 -3.87
C ILE A 44 7.22 3.54 -2.84
N ILE A 45 6.74 3.36 -1.62
CA ILE A 45 7.48 2.69 -0.55
C ILE A 45 6.94 1.27 -0.44
N ILE A 46 7.84 0.29 -0.46
CA ILE A 46 7.49 -1.12 -0.33
C ILE A 46 8.02 -1.60 1.01
N GLY A 47 7.13 -2.08 1.86
CA GLY A 47 7.47 -2.77 3.09
C GLY A 47 6.95 -4.19 3.04
N ASP A 48 7.74 -5.13 3.54
CA ASP A 48 7.30 -6.51 3.76
C ASP A 48 6.49 -6.59 5.05
N ALA A 49 5.33 -7.23 4.99
CA ALA A 49 4.54 -7.55 6.17
C ALA A 49 4.84 -9.00 6.60
N SER A 50 5.25 -9.20 7.86
CA SER A 50 5.53 -10.54 8.38
C SER A 50 4.29 -11.45 8.39
N GLU A 51 3.13 -10.87 8.69
CA GLU A 51 1.85 -11.57 8.66
C GLU A 51 0.72 -10.59 8.36
N ILE A 52 -0.21 -10.98 7.47
CA ILE A 52 -1.46 -10.28 7.21
C ILE A 52 -2.59 -11.24 7.59
N ILE A 53 -3.38 -10.87 8.60
CA ILE A 53 -4.48 -11.70 9.11
C ILE A 53 -5.81 -11.17 8.55
N GLY A 54 -6.62 -12.06 7.99
CA GLY A 54 -7.93 -11.72 7.41
C GLY A 54 -7.87 -11.24 5.95
N GLN A 55 -9.00 -10.71 5.46
CA GLN A 55 -9.15 -10.09 4.12
C GLN A 55 -8.70 -10.98 2.94
N GLY A 56 -8.71 -12.30 3.10
CA GLY A 56 -8.31 -13.26 2.06
C GLY A 56 -6.81 -13.59 2.00
N PHE A 57 -5.97 -13.04 2.88
CA PHE A 57 -4.52 -13.32 2.93
C PHE A 57 -4.17 -14.54 3.79
N LYS A 58 -4.79 -14.69 4.98
CA LYS A 58 -4.78 -15.89 5.83
C LYS A 58 -6.05 -15.97 6.68
N SER A 59 -6.59 -17.17 6.91
CA SER A 59 -7.79 -17.36 7.73
C SER A 59 -7.43 -17.28 9.22
N PRO A 60 -8.13 -16.48 10.05
CA PRO A 60 -7.92 -16.45 11.49
C PRO A 60 -8.17 -17.81 12.19
N LYS A 61 -8.84 -18.76 11.52
CA LYS A 61 -9.24 -20.05 12.08
C LYS A 61 -8.15 -21.13 12.07
N GLU A 62 -6.97 -20.88 11.50
CA GLU A 62 -5.89 -21.89 11.42
C GLU A 62 -5.02 -22.00 12.68
N ARG A 63 -5.41 -21.35 13.79
CA ARG A 63 -4.62 -21.31 15.04
C ARG A 63 -5.41 -21.64 16.33
N ILE A 64 -6.62 -22.21 16.22
CA ILE A 64 -7.36 -22.74 17.39
C ILE A 64 -7.47 -24.26 17.25
#